data_AF-A0A932JLI0-F1
#
_entry.id   AF-A0A932JLI0-F1
#
_cell.length_a   1.000
_cell.length_b   1.000
_cell.length_c   1.000
_cell.angle_alpha   90.00
_cell.angle_beta   90.00
_cell.angle_gamma   90.00
#
_symmetry.space_group_name_H-M   'P 1'
#
loop_
_entity.id
_entity.type
_entity.pdbx_description
1 polymer ?
#
loop_
_entity_poly.entity_id
_entity_poly.type
_entity_poly.pdbx_seq_one_letter_code
_entity_poly.pdbx_strand_id
1 'polypeptide(L)' 'MEALYMLIGFSLVVAVGFLCAFFWAVRSGQFNDKYTPAVRMLFNDDETNPKEKNN' A
#
# COMPACT_ATOMS: atom_id res chain seq x y z
N MET A 1 -0.45 -40.63 5.67
CA MET A 1 -0.10 -40.29 4.27
C MET A 1 -1.14 -39.38 3.62
N GLU A 2 -2.44 -39.59 3.82
CA GLU A 2 -3.47 -38.66 3.30
C GLU A 2 -3.34 -37.21 3.78
N ALA A 3 -3.11 -37.02 5.09
CA ALA A 3 -2.96 -35.68 5.65
C ALA A 3 -1.78 -34.89 5.04
N LEU A 4 -0.70 -35.57 4.62
CA LEU A 4 0.44 -34.93 3.96
C LEU A 4 0.04 -34.37 2.59
N TYR A 5 -0.70 -35.13 1.79
CA TYR A 5 -1.18 -34.66 0.49
C TYR A 5 -2.14 -33.47 0.62
N MET A 6 -3.00 -33.47 1.64
CA MET A 6 -3.87 -32.34 1.97
C MET A 6 -3.05 -31.09 2.37
N LEU A 7 -2.04 -31.25 3.23
CA LEU A 7 -1.16 -30.15 3.65
C LEU A 7 -0.36 -29.58 2.47
N ILE A 8 0.09 -30.42 1.54
CA ILE A 8 0.81 -29.98 0.33
C ILE A 8 -0.11 -29.13 -0.54
N GLY A 9 -1.36 -29.58 -0.79
CA GLY A 9 -2.32 -28.79 -1.55
C GLY A 9 -2.63 -27.45 -0.87
N PHE A 10 -2.85 -27.47 0.44
CA PHE A 10 -3.14 -26.28 1.23
C PHE A 10 -1.98 -25.28 1.22
N SER A 11 -0.74 -25.73 1.41
CA SER A 11 0.43 -24.85 1.40
C SER A 11 0.64 -24.21 0.03
N LEU A 12 0.35 -24.93 -1.06
CA LEU A 12 0.44 -24.43 -2.42
C LEU A 12 -0.60 -23.35 -2.69
N VAL A 13 -1.84 -23.54 -2.23
CA VAL A 13 -2.90 -22.52 -2.30
C VAL A 13 -2.52 -21.27 -1.53
N VAL A 14 -2.00 -21.42 -0.31
CA VAL A 14 -1.53 -20.29 0.50
C VAL A 14 -0.39 -19.56 -0.19
N ALA A 15 0.60 -20.28 -0.73
CA ALA A 15 1.73 -19.68 -1.44
C ALA A 15 1.30 -18.87 -2.67
N VAL A 16 0.41 -19.43 -3.51
CA VAL A 16 -0.15 -18.72 -4.67
C VAL A 16 -0.98 -17.51 -4.22
N GLY A 17 -1.79 -17.67 -3.17
CA GLY A 17 -2.58 -16.57 -2.61
C GLY A 17 -1.71 -15.40 -2.15
N PHE A 18 -0.63 -15.69 -1.42
CA PHE A 18 0.35 -14.69 -1.01
C PHE A 18 1.02 -14.01 -2.21
N LEU A 19 1.40 -14.78 -3.23
CA LEU A 19 2.04 -14.25 -4.42
C LEU A 19 1.10 -13.33 -5.22
N CYS A 20 -0.17 -13.71 -5.38
CA CYS A 20 -1.19 -12.87 -6.00
C CYS A 20 -1.43 -11.58 -5.21
N ALA A 21 -1.55 -11.67 -3.89
CA ALA A 21 -1.70 -10.51 -3.02
C ALA A 21 -0.48 -9.57 -3.11
N PHE A 22 0.73 -10.13 -3.19
CA PHE A 22 1.96 -9.36 -3.37
C PHE A 22 1.94 -8.57 -4.68
N PHE A 23 1.63 -9.22 -5.82
CA PHE A 23 1.55 -8.52 -7.10
C PHE A 23 0.44 -7.45 -7.12
N TRP A 24 -0.70 -7.72 -6.48
CA TRP A 24 -1.77 -6.74 -6.34
C TRP A 24 -1.32 -5.52 -5.53
N ALA A 25 -0.64 -5.72 -4.40
CA ALA A 25 -0.13 -4.64 -3.55
C ALA A 25 0.92 -3.77 -4.28
N VAL A 26 1.84 -4.41 -5.03
CA VAL A 26 2.84 -3.69 -5.85
C VAL A 26 2.15 -2.87 -6.94
N ARG A 27 1.17 -3.45 -7.64
CA ARG A 27 0.43 -2.75 -8.71
C ARG A 27 -0.51 -1.66 -8.18
N SER A 28 -1.03 -1.81 -6.97
CA SER A 28 -1.88 -0.80 -6.32
C SER A 28 -1.13 0.48 -5.94
N GLY A 29 0.20 0.53 -6.12
CA GLY A 29 0.96 1.75 -5.91
C GLY A 29 0.99 2.22 -4.45
N GLN A 30 0.73 1.35 -3.48
CA GLN A 30 0.82 1.69 -2.04
C GLN A 30 2.22 2.23 -1.65
N PHE A 31 3.25 1.89 -2.44
CA PHE A 31 4.61 2.38 -2.25
C PHE A 31 4.89 3.74 -2.93
N ASN A 32 3.89 4.35 -3.57
CA ASN A 32 4.02 5.64 -4.24
C ASN A 32 3.91 6.83 -3.27
N ASP A 33 3.50 6.59 -2.02
CA ASP A 33 3.57 7.62 -0.98
C ASP A 33 5.02 7.74 -0.49
N LYS A 34 5.85 8.41 -1.30
CA LYS A 34 7.26 8.69 -1.00
C LYS A 34 7.43 9.83 0.02
N TYR A 35 6.35 10.53 0.34
CA TYR A 35 6.35 11.69 1.24
C TYR A 35 5.38 11.44 2.38
N THR A 36 5.92 10.98 3.50
CA THR A 36 5.16 10.51 4.66
C THR A 36 4.08 11.52 5.06
N PRO A 37 2.84 11.07 5.37
CA PRO A 37 1.72 11.94 5.71
C PRO A 37 2.01 12.90 6.86
N ALA A 38 2.86 12.52 7.82
CA ALA A 38 3.29 13.39 8.92
C ALA A 38 4.08 14.62 8.44
N VAL A 39 4.89 14.48 7.39
CA VAL A 39 5.68 15.58 6.82
C VAL A 39 4.77 16.48 5.98
N ARG A 40 3.84 15.89 5.21
CA ARG A 40 2.80 16.66 4.50
C ARG A 40 2.00 17.53 5.45
N MET A 41 1.57 16.98 6.58
CA MET A 41 0.75 17.71 7.54
C MET A 41 1.51 18.83 8.25
N LEU A 42 2.83 18.67 8.48
CA LEU A 42 3.65 19.68 9.15
C LEU A 42 4.02 20.87 8.25
N PHE A 43 4.09 20.68 6.93
CA PHE A 43 4.56 21.69 5.99
C PHE A 43 3.51 22.20 4.99
N ASN A 44 2.36 21.51 4.82
CA ASN A 44 1.28 21.98 3.93
C ASN A 44 0.18 22.79 4.63
N ASP A 45 0.21 22.93 5.97
CA ASP A 45 -0.75 23.79 6.68
C ASP A 45 -0.50 25.28 6.41
N ASP A 46 0.69 25.64 5.90
CA ASP A 46 1.08 27.03 5.60
C ASP A 46 0.62 27.53 4.20
N GLU A 47 0.11 26.65 3.32
CA GLU A 47 -0.28 27.05 1.94
C GLU A 47 -1.74 27.54 1.79
N THR A 48 -2.48 27.71 2.89
CA THR A 48 -3.91 28.06 2.85
C THR A 48 -4.26 29.56 2.90
N ASN A 49 -3.38 30.47 2.45
CA ASN A 49 -3.83 31.85 2.19
C ASN A 49 -3.68 32.29 0.73
N PRO A 50 -4.64 31.92 -0.13
CA PRO A 50 -4.82 32.57 -1.41
C PRO A 50 -5.58 33.89 -1.24
N LYS A 51 -4.88 34.99 -1.52
CA LYS A 51 -5.36 36.34 -1.90
C LYS A 51 -5.53 37.38 -0.79
N GLU A 52 -4.49 38.20 -0.65
CA GLU A 52 -4.67 39.66 -0.62
C GLU A 52 -3.83 40.29 -1.73
N LYS A 53 -4.27 40.10 -2.98
CA LYS A 53 -3.97 40.99 -4.09
C LYS A 53 -5.23 41.82 -4.31
N ASN A 54 -5.30 43.04 -3.78
CA ASN A 54 -6.17 44.11 -4.27
C ASN A 54 -5.58 45.47 -3.83
N ASN A 55 -4.95 46.14 -4.80
CA ASN A 55 -4.84 47.59 -5.04
C ASN A 55 -4.39 48.51 -3.90
#